data_AF-A0A7L2VHC4-F1
#
_entry.id   AF-A0A7L2VHC4-F1
#
_cell.length_a   1.000
_cell.length_b   1.000
_cell.length_c   1.000
_cell.angle_alpha   90.00
_cell.angle_beta   90.00
_cell.angle_gamma   90.00
#
_symmetry.space_group_name_H-M   'P 1'
#
loop_
_entity.id
_entity.type
_entity.pdbx_description
1 polymer ?
#
loop_
_entity_poly.entity_id
_entity_poly.type
_entity_poly.pdbx_seq_one_letter_code
_entity_poly.pdbx_strand_id
1 'polypeptide(L)'
;VQKLAGVINWVRPYLGLPSSKLQPLLELLKGDLDISAAQVLTPEAKQVIDEVEHAIMQKHVWRIDLTVSVQVFVLIDNLIPFAMLARWNSDWQDPLHVL
;
A
#
# COMPACT_ATOMS: atom_id res chain seq x y z
N VAL A 1 -19.35 -5.15 -4.58
CA VAL A 1 -18.62 -4.31 -3.59
C VAL A 1 -17.62 -5.12 -2.76
N GLN A 2 -17.98 -6.27 -2.18
CA GLN A 2 -17.07 -7.09 -1.36
C GLN A 2 -15.73 -7.45 -2.03
N LYS A 3 -15.71 -7.88 -3.30
CA LYS A 3 -14.45 -8.17 -4.01
C LYS A 3 -13.52 -6.94 -4.10
N LEU A 4 -14.08 -5.80 -4.48
CA LEU A 4 -13.35 -4.53 -4.61
C LEU A 4 -12.73 -4.12 -3.26
N ALA A 5 -13.53 -4.19 -2.20
CA ALA A 5 -13.07 -3.79 -0.89
C ALA A 5 -12.11 -4.83 -0.25
N GLY A 6 -12.19 -6.10 -0.61
CA GLY A 6 -11.16 -7.10 -0.31
C GLY A 6 -9.82 -6.75 -0.97
N VAL A 7 -9.83 -6.35 -2.25
CA VAL A 7 -8.63 -5.90 -2.98
C VAL A 7 -8.05 -4.61 -2.35
N ILE A 8 -8.90 -3.65 -2.00
CA ILE A 8 -8.46 -2.40 -1.33
C ILE A 8 -7.81 -2.70 0.03
N ASN A 9 -8.41 -3.60 0.83
CA ASN A 9 -7.82 -4.02 2.10
C ASN A 9 -6.46 -4.70 1.91
N TRP A 10 -6.29 -5.48 0.84
CA TRP A 10 -5.01 -6.12 0.52
C TRP A 10 -3.92 -5.12 0.14
N VAL A 11 -4.24 -4.13 -0.69
CA VAL A 11 -3.25 -3.14 -1.17
C VAL A 11 -2.98 -2.00 -0.16
N ARG A 12 -3.84 -1.83 0.85
CA ARG A 12 -3.78 -0.75 1.86
C ARG A 12 -2.39 -0.46 2.43
N PRO A 13 -1.56 -1.46 2.83
CA PRO A 13 -0.23 -1.18 3.37
C PRO A 13 0.70 -0.41 2.42
N TYR A 14 0.44 -0.52 1.10
CA TYR A 14 1.31 0.02 0.06
C TYR A 14 0.86 1.40 -0.45
N LEU A 15 -0.39 1.78 -0.19
CA LEU A 15 -0.97 3.02 -0.73
C LEU A 15 -0.44 4.29 -0.06
N GLY A 16 0.00 4.20 1.21
CA GLY A 16 0.37 5.38 2.00
C GLY A 16 -0.80 6.33 2.30
N LEU A 17 -2.05 5.88 2.10
CA LEU A 17 -3.26 6.65 2.39
C LEU A 17 -3.65 6.49 3.87
N PRO A 18 -4.04 7.58 4.57
CA PRO A 18 -4.47 7.50 5.95
C PRO A 18 -5.78 6.71 6.08
N SER A 19 -5.91 5.96 7.18
CA SER A 19 -7.08 5.13 7.48
C SER A 19 -8.41 5.88 7.44
N SER A 20 -8.40 7.16 7.82
CA SER A 20 -9.56 8.05 7.77
C SER A 20 -10.07 8.28 6.34
N LYS A 21 -9.16 8.37 5.36
CA LYS A 21 -9.55 8.53 3.95
C LYS A 21 -10.20 7.27 3.37
N LEU A 22 -9.82 6.09 3.86
CA LEU A 22 -10.39 4.82 3.40
C LEU A 22 -11.74 4.50 4.05
N GLN A 23 -12.14 5.24 5.08
CA GLN A 23 -13.33 4.97 5.88
C GLN A 23 -14.62 4.84 5.04
N PRO A 24 -14.92 5.71 4.05
CA PRO A 24 -16.13 5.58 3.23
C PRO A 24 -16.22 4.25 2.47
N LEU A 25 -15.09 3.69 2.04
CA LEU A 25 -15.04 2.36 1.40
C LEU A 25 -15.21 1.22 2.40
N LEU A 26 -14.72 1.39 3.64
CA LEU A 26 -14.89 0.43 4.71
C LEU A 26 -16.32 0.40 5.26
N GLU A 27 -17.02 1.54 5.30
CA GLU A 27 -18.44 1.58 5.67
C GLU A 27 -19.32 0.84 4.65
N LEU A 28 -18.94 0.85 3.36
CA LEU A 28 -19.59 0.00 2.35
C LEU A 28 -19.40 -1.49 2.64
N LEU A 29 -18.28 -1.91 3.26
CA LEU A 29 -18.11 -3.31 3.69
C LEU A 29 -19.00 -3.70 4.87
N LYS A 30 -19.48 -2.74 5.66
CA LYS A 30 -20.38 -2.98 6.79
C LYS A 30 -21.85 -3.14 6.38
N GLY A 31 -22.13 -3.17 5.07
CA GLY A 31 -23.47 -3.41 4.53
C GLY A 31 -24.08 -4.72 5.03
N ASP A 32 -25.41 -4.73 5.05
CA ASP A 32 -26.26 -5.78 5.62
C ASP A 32 -25.89 -7.20 5.12
N LEU A 33 -26.20 -8.21 5.94
CA LEU A 33 -25.82 -9.63 5.80
C LEU A 33 -26.28 -10.29 4.48
N ASP A 34 -27.07 -9.59 3.67
CA ASP A 34 -27.62 -10.09 2.43
C ASP A 34 -26.68 -9.82 1.24
N ILE A 35 -25.94 -10.86 0.86
CA ILE A 35 -24.99 -10.87 -0.26
C ILE A 35 -25.69 -10.55 -1.61
N SER A 36 -27.03 -10.65 -1.66
CA SER A 36 -27.85 -10.37 -2.84
C SER A 36 -28.21 -8.89 -3.03
N ALA A 37 -28.04 -8.05 -2.00
CA ALA A 37 -28.40 -6.64 -2.08
C ALA A 37 -27.40 -5.85 -2.95
N ALA A 38 -27.92 -5.18 -3.99
CA ALA A 38 -27.12 -4.30 -4.84
C ALA A 38 -26.70 -3.05 -4.05
N GLN A 39 -25.50 -3.08 -3.50
CA GLN A 39 -24.95 -1.96 -2.75
C GLN A 39 -24.39 -0.90 -3.72
N VAL A 40 -24.98 0.30 -3.69
CA VAL A 40 -24.58 1.42 -4.54
C VAL A 40 -23.38 2.15 -3.91
N LEU A 41 -22.37 2.41 -4.73
CA LEU A 41 -21.21 3.24 -4.35
C LEU A 41 -21.65 4.68 -4.12
N THR A 42 -21.45 5.18 -2.89
CA THR A 42 -21.68 6.60 -2.58
C THR A 42 -20.67 7.47 -3.34
N PRO A 43 -20.97 8.76 -3.58
CA PRO A 43 -20.02 9.69 -4.21
C PRO A 43 -18.67 9.75 -3.48
N GLU A 44 -18.67 9.70 -2.16
CA GLU A 44 -17.47 9.74 -1.33
C GLU A 44 -16.63 8.48 -1.57
N ALA A 45 -17.26 7.31 -1.61
CA ALA A 45 -16.56 6.06 -1.90
C ALA A 45 -15.95 6.04 -3.31
N LYS A 46 -16.61 6.66 -4.31
CA LYS A 46 -16.04 6.81 -5.66
C LYS A 46 -14.79 7.67 -5.64
N GLN A 47 -14.83 8.81 -4.96
CA GLN A 47 -13.65 9.68 -4.83
C GLN A 47 -12.47 8.95 -4.18
N VAL A 48 -12.73 8.15 -3.14
CA VAL A 48 -11.66 7.38 -2.49
C VAL A 48 -11.11 6.30 -3.44
N ILE A 49 -11.93 5.69 -4.31
CA ILE A 49 -11.43 4.76 -5.34
C ILE A 49 -10.49 5.46 -6.30
N ASP A 50 -10.83 6.66 -6.77
CA ASP A 50 -9.97 7.43 -7.67
C ASP A 50 -8.63 7.79 -7.00
N GLU A 51 -8.65 8.13 -5.70
CA GLU A 51 -7.43 8.37 -4.92
C GLU A 51 -6.59 7.10 -4.75
N VAL A 52 -7.23 5.94 -4.53
CA VAL A 52 -6.55 4.64 -4.45
C VAL A 52 -5.90 4.30 -5.79
N GLU A 53 -6.60 4.49 -6.90
CA GLU A 53 -6.07 4.27 -8.24
C GLU A 53 -4.86 5.18 -8.49
N HIS A 54 -4.99 6.47 -8.19
CA HIS A 54 -3.88 7.42 -8.32
C HIS A 54 -2.67 7.01 -7.46
N ALA A 55 -2.91 6.62 -6.19
CA ALA A 55 -1.85 6.15 -5.31
C ALA A 55 -1.16 4.90 -5.87
N ILE A 56 -1.91 3.96 -6.45
CA ILE A 56 -1.33 2.78 -7.11
C ILE A 56 -0.48 3.19 -8.31
N MET A 57 -0.96 4.10 -9.17
CA MET A 57 -0.21 4.54 -10.35
C MET A 57 1.09 5.27 -9.99
N GLN A 58 1.13 5.98 -8.86
CA GLN A 58 2.33 6.66 -8.38
C GLN A 58 3.32 5.71 -7.68
N LYS A 59 2.88 4.53 -7.25
CA LYS A 59 3.72 3.57 -6.53
C LYS A 59 4.32 2.56 -7.50
N HIS A 60 5.62 2.68 -7.72
CA HIS A 60 6.40 1.67 -8.41
C HIS A 60 7.00 0.70 -7.38
N VAL A 61 6.66 -0.58 -7.50
CA VAL A 61 7.34 -1.64 -6.76
C VAL A 61 8.34 -2.28 -7.70
N TRP A 62 9.62 -2.14 -7.38
CA TRP A 62 10.69 -2.81 -8.11
C TRP A 62 10.78 -4.26 -7.65
N ARG A 63 10.80 -5.19 -8.61
CA ARG A 63 11.12 -6.59 -8.28
C ARG A 63 12.53 -6.65 -7.70
N ILE A 64 12.72 -7.59 -6.78
CA ILE A 64 14.06 -7.87 -6.26
C ILE A 64 14.92 -8.41 -7.40
N ASP A 65 15.90 -7.61 -7.82
CA ASP A 65 16.98 -8.07 -8.68
C ASP A 65 18.00 -8.80 -7.81
N LEU A 66 18.12 -10.11 -8.03
CA LEU A 66 19.03 -10.99 -7.29
C LEU A 66 20.47 -10.89 -7.78
N THR A 67 20.72 -10.21 -8.90
CA THR A 67 22.08 -9.97 -9.41
C THR A 67 22.76 -8.79 -8.71
N VAL A 68 21.97 -7.92 -8.07
CA VAL A 68 22.46 -6.77 -7.30
C VAL A 68 22.68 -7.17 -5.84
N SER A 69 23.87 -6.88 -5.31
CA SER A 69 24.17 -7.15 -3.90
C SER A 69 23.32 -6.28 -2.97
N VAL A 70 22.68 -6.92 -1.99
CA VAL A 70 21.96 -6.25 -0.90
C VAL A 70 22.92 -6.07 0.26
N GLN A 71 23.00 -4.86 0.82
CA GLN A 71 23.81 -4.56 1.99
C GLN A 71 22.90 -4.29 3.19
N VAL A 72 23.22 -4.89 4.33
CA VAL A 72 22.47 -4.70 5.58
C VAL A 72 23.33 -3.91 6.54
N PHE A 73 22.85 -2.73 6.92
CA PHE A 73 23.48 -1.89 7.92
C PHE A 73 22.62 -1.91 9.18
N VAL A 74 23.12 -2.51 10.25
CA VAL A 74 22.42 -2.48 11.54
C VAL A 74 22.98 -1.30 12.34
N LEU A 75 22.18 -0.24 12.48
CA LEU A 75 22.50 0.85 13.37
C LEU A 75 22.01 0.47 14.76
N ILE A 76 22.93 0.43 15.72
CA ILE A 76 22.63 0.14 17.12
C ILE A 76 22.85 1.45 17.88
N ASP A 77 21.77 2.02 18.40
CA ASP A 77 21.85 2.95 19.51
C ASP A 77 21.05 2.37 20.69
N ASN A 78 21.70 2.32 21.85
CA ASN A 78 21.16 1.96 23.16
C ASN A 78 20.00 0.94 23.18
N LEU A 79 20.30 -0.30 22.74
CA LEU A 79 19.55 -1.55 22.98
C LEU A 79 18.41 -1.91 22.02
N ILE A 80 18.15 -1.15 20.94
CA ILE A 80 17.17 -1.56 19.92
C ILE A 80 17.86 -1.62 18.55
N PRO A 81 18.07 -2.82 17.96
CA PRO A 81 18.55 -2.91 16.59
C PRO A 81 17.46 -2.39 15.65
N PHE A 82 17.75 -1.29 14.95
CA PHE A 82 16.95 -0.76 13.87
C PHE A 82 17.69 -1.06 12.56
N ALA A 83 17.57 -2.29 12.07
CA ALA A 83 18.30 -2.69 10.87
C ALA A 83 17.82 -1.89 9.64
N MET A 84 18.76 -1.43 8.82
CA MET A 84 18.51 -0.83 7.52
C MET A 84 18.96 -1.81 6.44
N LEU A 85 18.01 -2.29 5.65
CA LEU A 85 18.32 -3.05 4.44
C LEU A 85 18.38 -2.07 3.27
N ALA A 86 19.56 -1.93 2.68
CA ALA A 86 19.80 -1.02 1.58
C ALA A 86 20.17 -1.82 0.33
N ARG A 87 19.54 -1.48 -0.81
CA ARG A 87 20.03 -1.89 -2.12
C ARG A 87 20.55 -0.67 -2.87
N TRP A 88 21.72 -0.84 -3.47
CA TRP A 88 22.32 0.16 -4.33
C TRP A 88 22.27 -0.26 -5.81
N ASN A 89 21.70 0.55 -6.69
CA ASN A 89 21.74 0.35 -8.15
C ASN A 89 21.83 1.70 -8.89
N SER A 90 22.88 1.89 -9.68
CA SER A 90 23.13 3.13 -10.43
C SER A 90 22.13 3.44 -11.53
N ASP A 91 21.37 2.44 -11.99
CA ASP A 91 20.40 2.58 -13.08
C ASP A 91 19.02 3.05 -12.59
N TRP A 92 18.84 3.14 -11.28
CA TRP A 92 17.59 3.52 -10.64
C TRP A 92 17.51 5.03 -10.43
N GLN A 93 16.28 5.56 -10.49
CA GLN A 93 16.04 7.00 -10.31
C GLN A 93 16.42 7.47 -8.90
N ASP A 94 16.28 6.60 -7.91
CA ASP A 94 16.94 6.70 -6.61
C ASP A 94 17.90 5.51 -6.51
N PRO A 95 19.22 5.72 -6.49
CA PRO A 95 20.15 4.60 -6.46
C PRO A 95 20.11 3.86 -5.12
N LEU A 96 19.54 4.44 -4.07
CA LEU A 96 19.45 3.85 -2.74
C LEU A 96 17.98 3.56 -2.38
N HIS A 97 17.56 2.31 -2.51
CA HIS A 97 16.24 1.90 -2.01
C HIS A 97 16.37 1.23 -0.64
N VAL A 98 15.64 1.77 0.34
CA VAL A 98 15.42 1.16 1.65
C VAL A 98 14.15 0.30 1.56
N LEU A 99 14.29 -1.00 1.86
CA LEU A 99 13.18 -1.97 1.88
C LEU A 99 12.66 -2.19 3.29
#